data_AF-A0AAV5SKF6-F1
#
_entry.id   AF-A0AAV5SKF6-F1
#
_cell.length_a   1.000
_cell.length_b   1.000
_cell.length_c   1.000
_cell.angle_alpha   90.00
_cell.angle_beta   90.00
_cell.angle_gamma   90.00
#
_symmetry.space_group_name_H-M   'P 1'
#
loop_
_entity.id
_entity.type
_entity.pdbx_description
1 polymer ?
#
loop_
_entity_poly.entity_id
_entity_poly.type
_entity_poly.pdbx_seq_one_letter_code
_entity_poly.pdbx_strand_id
1 'polypeptide(L)'
;MATRPSRVSTTIPRKAPSHLLDPTHPSNPINTVSLHTSRMADHQDKGGTITFSLTCKCIAEFVGCSLFVFAGTSQWAGVSGVVVPALSHGLAIFILITSLGHISGGHFNPAVTLAVFLCGKMRAVTAIAYVLCQLAGGVLGALLTKGLLAEILTTFFLVHTVLLT
;
A
#
# COMPACT_ATOMS: atom_id res chain seq x y z
N MET A 1 -16.63 39.73 -0.46
CA MET A 1 -15.71 40.40 0.48
C MET A 1 -14.37 39.66 0.41
N ALA A 2 -13.43 40.17 -0.40
CA ALA A 2 -12.18 39.48 -0.73
C ALA A 2 -11.11 39.76 0.35
N THR A 3 -10.56 38.72 0.97
CA THR A 3 -9.47 38.84 1.95
C THR A 3 -8.12 38.95 1.22
N ARG A 4 -7.44 40.06 1.43
CA ARG A 4 -6.09 40.40 0.94
C ARG A 4 -5.06 39.37 1.41
N PRO A 5 -4.22 38.78 0.54
CA PRO A 5 -3.16 37.87 0.98
C PRO A 5 -2.01 38.65 1.65
N SER A 6 -1.62 38.20 2.84
CA SER A 6 -0.49 38.71 3.63
C SER A 6 0.84 38.39 2.96
N ARG A 7 1.63 39.43 2.69
CA ARG A 7 2.97 39.38 2.09
C ARG A 7 3.94 38.60 3.00
N VAL A 8 4.45 37.46 2.52
CA VAL A 8 5.52 36.70 3.18
C VAL A 8 6.82 37.51 3.09
N SER A 9 7.37 37.90 4.24
CA SER A 9 8.65 38.59 4.37
C SER A 9 9.79 37.57 4.30
N THR A 10 10.46 37.48 3.15
CA THR A 10 11.68 36.69 2.96
C THR A 10 12.86 37.37 3.65
N THR A 11 12.96 37.19 4.97
CA THR A 11 14.15 37.60 5.72
C THR A 11 15.22 36.51 5.56
N ILE A 12 16.30 36.81 4.84
CA ILE A 12 17.48 35.94 4.75
C ILE A 12 18.07 35.77 6.17
N PRO A 13 18.25 34.53 6.67
CA PRO A 13 18.75 34.32 8.03
C PRO A 13 20.21 34.78 8.13
N ARG A 14 20.47 35.77 9.01
CA ARG A 14 21.84 36.12 9.41
C ARG A 14 22.49 34.91 10.05
N LYS A 15 23.78 34.68 9.76
CA LYS A 15 24.62 33.65 10.42
C LYS A 15 24.49 33.80 11.94
N ALA A 16 24.09 32.73 12.62
CA ALA A 16 23.85 32.75 14.06
C ALA A 16 25.15 33.11 14.80
N PRO A 17 25.12 34.02 15.80
CA PRO A 17 26.29 34.38 16.56
C PRO A 17 26.86 33.16 17.29
N SER A 18 28.19 33.05 17.34
CA SER A 18 28.93 31.84 17.75
C SER A 18 28.62 31.35 19.16
N HIS A 19 28.20 32.23 20.07
CA HIS A 19 27.77 31.84 21.43
C HIS A 19 26.45 31.06 21.45
N LEU A 20 25.62 31.17 20.41
CA LEU A 20 24.36 30.40 20.27
C LEU A 20 24.59 29.00 19.67
N LEU A 21 25.81 28.71 19.22
CA LEU A 21 26.20 27.38 18.73
C LEU A 21 26.68 26.46 19.87
N ASP A 22 26.75 26.97 21.10
CA ASP A 22 27.03 26.15 22.28
C ASP A 22 25.90 25.10 22.45
N PRO A 23 26.22 23.79 22.48
CA PRO A 23 25.24 22.72 22.62
C PRO A 23 24.44 22.77 23.93
N THR A 24 24.96 23.45 24.96
CA THR A 24 24.25 23.66 26.24
C THR A 24 23.30 24.86 26.21
N HIS A 25 23.37 25.68 25.16
CA HIS A 25 22.57 26.89 25.05
C HIS A 25 21.09 26.55 24.73
N PRO A 26 20.12 27.07 25.51
CA PRO A 26 18.70 26.70 25.36
C PRO A 26 18.10 27.13 24.01
N SER A 27 18.67 28.13 23.34
CA SER A 27 18.27 28.57 21.99
C SER A 27 19.18 28.06 20.87
N ASN A 28 19.88 26.94 21.08
CA ASN A 28 20.68 26.33 20.03
C ASN A 28 19.78 25.96 18.83
N PRO A 29 20.13 26.41 17.61
CA PRO A 29 19.35 26.12 16.41
C PRO A 29 19.25 24.61 16.13
N ILE A 30 20.24 23.80 16.50
CA ILE A 30 20.22 22.34 16.36
C ILE A 30 19.12 21.71 17.22
N ASN A 31 19.01 22.12 18.49
CA ASN A 31 17.97 21.64 19.40
C ASN A 31 16.58 22.06 18.92
N THR A 32 16.48 23.27 18.37
CA THR A 32 15.22 23.82 17.84
C THR A 32 14.79 23.06 16.58
N VAL A 33 15.70 22.74 15.66
CA VAL A 33 15.42 21.94 14.45
C VAL A 33 15.07 20.50 14.82
N SER A 34 15.73 19.90 15.81
CA SER A 34 15.43 18.53 16.30
C SER A 34 14.05 18.43 16.98
N LEU A 35 13.67 19.44 17.77
CA LEU A 35 12.32 19.55 18.35
C LEU A 35 11.25 19.84 17.29
N HIS A 36 11.58 20.64 16.28
CA HIS A 36 10.65 20.97 15.19
C HIS A 36 10.43 19.77 14.26
N THR A 37 11.47 19.00 13.93
CA THR A 37 11.33 17.75 13.15
C THR A 37 10.55 16.69 13.92
N SER A 38 10.76 16.58 15.23
CA SER A 38 10.02 15.66 16.10
C SER A 38 8.53 16.03 16.22
N ARG A 39 8.20 17.34 16.26
CA ARG A 39 6.80 17.81 16.26
C ARG A 39 6.12 17.73 14.88
N MET A 40 6.88 17.89 13.81
CA MET A 40 6.37 17.77 12.43
C MET A 40 6.06 16.32 12.04
N ALA A 41 6.69 15.33 12.68
CA ALA A 41 6.41 13.91 12.45
C ALA A 41 5.08 13.43 13.07
N ASP A 42 4.51 14.18 14.03
CA ASP A 42 3.24 13.85 14.71
C ASP A 42 2.04 14.65 14.19
N HIS A 43 2.27 15.62 13.28
CA HIS A 43 1.23 16.46 12.70
C HIS A 43 0.84 16.02 11.29
N GLN A 44 0.51 14.74 11.13
CA GLN A 44 -0.13 14.22 9.92
C GLN A 44 -1.61 13.94 10.20
N ASP A 45 -2.42 14.90 9.69
CA ASP A 45 -3.83 14.83 9.32
C ASP A 45 -4.93 14.98 10.40
N LYS A 46 -5.31 16.23 10.67
CA LYS A 46 -6.63 16.63 11.19
C LYS A 46 -7.26 17.71 10.30
N GLY A 47 -7.26 17.53 8.99
CA GLY A 47 -7.78 18.53 8.05
C GLY A 47 -8.70 17.93 6.99
N GLY A 48 -9.99 17.79 7.30
CA GLY A 48 -11.11 17.79 6.34
C GLY A 48 -11.09 16.79 5.17
N THR A 49 -10.19 15.81 5.15
CA THR A 49 -10.12 14.75 4.14
C THR A 49 -10.83 13.52 4.68
N ILE A 50 -11.60 12.81 3.85
CA ILE A 50 -12.24 11.54 4.25
C ILE A 50 -11.13 10.48 4.40
N THR A 51 -10.51 10.41 5.58
CA THR A 51 -9.38 9.51 5.85
C THR A 51 -9.90 8.17 6.37
N PHE A 52 -9.73 7.09 5.60
CA PHE A 52 -10.15 5.74 6.01
C PHE A 52 -9.34 5.23 7.21
N SER A 53 -10.03 4.54 8.13
CA SER A 53 -9.42 3.87 9.28
C SER A 53 -8.43 2.79 8.85
N LEU A 54 -7.41 2.51 9.69
CA LEU A 54 -6.40 1.48 9.44
C LEU A 54 -7.04 0.11 9.17
N THR A 55 -8.11 -0.24 9.89
CA THR A 55 -8.83 -1.49 9.67
C THR A 55 -9.39 -1.59 8.26
N CYS A 56 -10.03 -0.53 7.74
CA CYS A 56 -10.57 -0.53 6.38
C CYS A 56 -9.46 -0.68 5.34
N LYS A 57 -8.32 -0.03 5.57
CA LYS A 57 -7.13 -0.13 4.72
C LYS A 57 -6.58 -1.56 4.70
N CYS A 58 -6.46 -2.19 5.86
CA CYS A 58 -6.01 -3.57 5.99
C CYS A 58 -6.96 -4.56 5.29
N ILE A 59 -8.27 -4.36 5.41
CA ILE A 59 -9.27 -5.18 4.70
C ILE A 59 -9.11 -5.02 3.18
N ALA A 60 -8.97 -3.79 2.70
CA ALA A 60 -8.75 -3.52 1.28
C ALA A 60 -7.47 -4.20 0.76
N GLU A 61 -6.36 -4.11 1.50
CA GLU A 61 -5.10 -4.77 1.13
C GLU A 61 -5.21 -6.30 1.15
N PHE A 62 -5.90 -6.86 2.13
CA PHE A 62 -6.15 -8.31 2.21
C PHE A 62 -6.99 -8.80 1.03
N VAL A 63 -8.13 -8.16 0.76
CA VAL A 63 -9.04 -8.53 -0.34
C VAL A 63 -8.37 -8.33 -1.68
N GLY A 64 -7.73 -7.18 -1.90
CA GLY A 64 -7.05 -6.89 -3.15
C GLY A 64 -5.89 -7.85 -3.42
N CYS A 65 -5.07 -8.17 -2.42
CA CYS A 65 -4.01 -9.16 -2.59
C CYS A 65 -4.55 -10.57 -2.84
N SER A 66 -5.64 -10.97 -2.16
CA SER A 66 -6.30 -12.26 -2.40
C SER A 66 -6.78 -12.41 -3.85
N LEU A 67 -7.47 -11.38 -4.36
CA LEU A 67 -7.97 -11.36 -5.73
C LEU A 67 -6.84 -11.27 -6.75
N PHE A 68 -5.78 -10.52 -6.47
CA PHE A 68 -4.63 -10.39 -7.36
C PHE A 68 -3.89 -11.72 -7.52
N VAL A 69 -3.64 -12.43 -6.40
CA VAL A 69 -3.00 -13.75 -6.43
C VAL A 69 -3.91 -14.77 -7.09
N PHE A 70 -5.18 -14.84 -6.70
CA PHE A 70 -6.17 -15.74 -7.32
C PHE A 70 -6.23 -15.53 -8.84
N ALA A 71 -6.30 -14.26 -9.27
CA ALA A 71 -6.29 -13.91 -10.67
C ALA A 71 -5.03 -14.48 -11.34
N GLY A 72 -3.83 -14.24 -10.83
CA GLY A 72 -2.57 -14.72 -11.44
C GLY A 72 -2.29 -16.23 -11.38
N THR A 73 -2.81 -16.93 -10.37
CA THR A 73 -2.61 -18.39 -10.26
C THR A 73 -3.63 -19.17 -11.07
N SER A 74 -4.78 -18.57 -11.41
CA SER A 74 -5.85 -19.23 -12.17
C SER A 74 -5.49 -19.57 -13.62
N GLN A 75 -4.47 -18.94 -14.21
CA GLN A 75 -4.01 -19.22 -15.59
C GLN A 75 -3.17 -20.50 -15.70
N TRP A 76 -2.92 -21.21 -14.61
CA TRP A 76 -2.09 -22.42 -14.62
C TRP A 76 -2.58 -23.50 -15.60
N ALA A 77 -3.89 -23.59 -15.85
CA ALA A 77 -4.48 -24.64 -16.68
C ALA A 77 -4.64 -24.21 -18.15
N GLY A 78 -3.62 -24.47 -18.97
CA GLY A 78 -3.83 -24.65 -20.42
C GLY A 78 -3.64 -23.43 -21.31
N VAL A 79 -3.15 -22.30 -20.81
CA VAL A 79 -2.71 -21.20 -21.69
C VAL A 79 -1.26 -21.36 -22.11
N SER A 80 -1.02 -21.46 -23.42
CA SER A 80 0.32 -21.44 -24.00
C SER A 80 0.77 -20.01 -24.29
N GLY A 81 1.97 -19.65 -23.86
CA GLY A 81 2.56 -18.33 -24.06
C GLY A 81 2.33 -17.33 -22.93
N VAL A 82 2.97 -16.16 -23.02
CA VAL A 82 3.06 -15.18 -21.92
C VAL A 82 2.00 -14.08 -21.97
N VAL A 83 1.33 -13.91 -23.12
CA VAL A 83 0.42 -12.77 -23.35
C VAL A 83 -0.82 -12.85 -22.46
N VAL A 84 -1.45 -14.02 -22.36
CA VAL A 84 -2.68 -14.19 -21.56
C VAL A 84 -2.39 -14.03 -20.05
N PRO A 85 -1.36 -14.68 -19.47
CA PRO A 85 -0.96 -14.39 -18.08
C PRO A 85 -0.62 -12.91 -17.86
N ALA A 86 0.15 -12.28 -18.74
CA ALA A 86 0.52 -10.87 -18.59
C ALA A 86 -0.70 -9.93 -18.60
N LEU A 87 -1.62 -10.10 -19.56
CA LEU A 87 -2.82 -9.28 -19.65
C LEU A 87 -3.77 -9.52 -18.47
N SER A 88 -3.96 -10.77 -18.05
CA SER A 88 -4.83 -11.09 -16.92
C SER A 88 -4.33 -10.45 -15.62
N HIS A 89 -3.02 -10.52 -15.36
CA HIS A 89 -2.41 -9.93 -14.17
C HIS A 89 -2.43 -8.39 -14.22
N GLY A 90 -2.13 -7.81 -15.39
CA GLY A 90 -2.20 -6.36 -15.60
C GLY A 90 -3.61 -5.80 -15.45
N LEU A 91 -4.61 -6.50 -15.98
CA LEU A 91 -6.01 -6.09 -15.86
C LEU A 91 -6.51 -6.26 -14.42
N ALA A 92 -6.10 -7.34 -13.73
CA ALA A 92 -6.44 -7.54 -12.32
C ALA A 92 -5.94 -6.37 -11.46
N ILE A 93 -4.65 -6.01 -11.57
CA ILE A 93 -4.13 -4.89 -10.77
C ILE A 93 -4.75 -3.55 -11.17
N PHE A 94 -5.08 -3.34 -12.45
CA PHE A 94 -5.79 -2.14 -12.91
C PHE A 94 -7.16 -1.99 -12.24
N ILE A 95 -7.97 -3.05 -12.24
CA ILE A 95 -9.30 -3.08 -11.60
C ILE A 95 -9.17 -2.87 -10.10
N LEU A 96 -8.20 -3.53 -9.46
CA LEU A 96 -7.99 -3.41 -8.02
C LEU A 96 -7.56 -2.01 -7.60
N ILE A 97 -6.63 -1.37 -8.34
CA ILE A 97 -6.20 0.00 -8.04
C ILE A 97 -7.35 0.99 -8.26
N THR A 98 -8.10 0.85 -9.36
CA THR A 98 -9.26 1.73 -9.60
C THR A 98 -10.37 1.56 -8.56
N SER A 99 -10.58 0.33 -8.07
CA SER A 99 -11.66 0.03 -7.11
C SER A 99 -11.29 0.29 -5.65
N LEU A 100 -10.07 -0.07 -5.23
CA LEU A 100 -9.65 -0.09 -3.83
C LEU A 100 -8.49 0.88 -3.53
N GLY A 101 -7.84 1.44 -4.56
CA GLY A 101 -6.69 2.33 -4.38
C GLY A 101 -7.02 3.58 -3.57
N HIS A 102 -8.23 4.11 -3.69
CA HIS A 102 -8.69 5.27 -2.90
C HIS A 102 -8.86 4.97 -1.40
N ILE A 103 -8.92 3.68 -1.01
CA ILE A 103 -9.07 3.25 0.38
C ILE A 103 -7.71 3.08 1.03
N SER A 104 -6.86 2.21 0.49
CA SER A 104 -5.58 1.80 1.10
C SER A 104 -4.33 2.41 0.47
N GLY A 105 -4.44 3.01 -0.71
CA GLY A 105 -3.30 3.33 -1.58
C GLY A 105 -2.98 2.23 -2.60
N GLY A 106 -3.65 1.07 -2.50
CA GLY A 106 -3.63 0.01 -3.50
C GLY A 106 -2.26 -0.65 -3.69
N HIS A 107 -1.60 -1.01 -2.58
CA HIS A 107 -0.26 -1.60 -2.66
C HIS A 107 -0.32 -3.05 -3.13
N PHE A 108 -1.20 -3.86 -2.51
CA PHE A 108 -1.46 -5.29 -2.79
C PHE A 108 -0.21 -6.17 -2.89
N ASN A 109 0.93 -5.68 -2.40
CA ASN A 109 2.25 -6.25 -2.59
C ASN A 109 3.19 -5.80 -1.46
N PRO A 110 3.82 -6.75 -0.73
CA PRO A 110 4.77 -6.44 0.34
C PRO A 110 5.96 -5.59 -0.11
N ALA A 111 6.47 -5.79 -1.33
CA ALA A 111 7.60 -5.03 -1.87
C ALA A 111 7.21 -3.58 -2.16
N VAL A 112 6.00 -3.34 -2.68
CA VAL A 112 5.48 -1.99 -2.91
C VAL A 112 5.25 -1.28 -1.58
N THR A 113 4.65 -1.96 -0.60
CA THR A 113 4.50 -1.46 0.77
C THR A 113 5.83 -1.06 1.38
N LEU A 114 6.85 -1.91 1.24
CA LEU A 114 8.19 -1.62 1.73
C LEU A 114 8.81 -0.43 1.00
N ALA A 115 8.69 -0.33 -0.32
CA ALA A 115 9.21 0.79 -1.09
C ALA A 115 8.59 2.13 -0.64
N VAL A 116 7.27 2.16 -0.43
CA VAL A 116 6.56 3.36 0.06
C VAL A 116 6.98 3.72 1.49
N PHE A 117 7.20 2.72 2.35
CA PHE A 117 7.73 2.90 3.69
C PHE A 117 9.14 3.49 3.67
N LEU A 118 10.05 2.94 2.87
CA LEU A 118 11.43 3.43 2.72
C LEU A 118 11.50 4.84 2.12
N CYS A 119 10.52 5.23 1.31
CA CYS A 119 10.36 6.60 0.83
C CYS A 119 9.85 7.59 1.90
N GLY A 120 9.60 7.15 3.14
CA GLY A 120 9.09 7.99 4.23
C GLY A 120 7.63 8.40 4.07
N LYS A 121 6.87 7.72 3.20
CA LYS A 121 5.46 8.06 2.90
C LYS A 121 4.44 7.30 3.74
N MET A 122 4.90 6.44 4.66
CA MET A 122 4.03 5.58 5.47
C MET A 122 4.63 5.30 6.84
N ARG A 123 3.79 5.19 7.86
CA ARG A 123 4.20 4.80 9.23
C ARG A 123 4.57 3.31 9.27
N ALA A 124 5.59 2.95 10.07
CA ALA A 124 6.06 1.58 10.20
C ALA A 124 4.96 0.59 10.63
N VAL A 125 4.08 1.00 11.56
CA VAL A 125 2.97 0.17 12.03
C VAL A 125 2.00 -0.18 10.88
N THR A 126 1.67 0.80 10.04
CA THR A 126 0.82 0.59 8.86
C THR A 126 1.50 -0.34 7.85
N ALA A 127 2.80 -0.15 7.61
CA ALA A 127 3.57 -0.98 6.69
C ALA A 127 3.56 -2.46 7.12
N ILE A 128 3.82 -2.74 8.41
CA ILE A 128 3.80 -4.10 8.96
C ILE A 128 2.40 -4.71 8.83
N ALA A 129 1.36 -3.96 9.21
CA ALA A 129 -0.02 -4.44 9.10
C ALA A 129 -0.39 -4.78 7.65
N TYR A 130 0.00 -3.93 6.68
CA TYR A 130 -0.21 -4.18 5.26
C TYR A 130 0.49 -5.46 4.81
N VAL A 131 1.77 -5.64 5.15
CA VAL A 131 2.52 -6.85 4.76
C VAL A 131 1.84 -8.11 5.30
N LEU A 132 1.42 -8.12 6.57
CA LEU A 132 0.73 -9.28 7.16
C LEU A 132 -0.59 -9.57 6.45
N CYS A 133 -1.40 -8.55 6.18
CA CYS A 133 -2.66 -8.69 5.44
C CYS A 133 -2.44 -9.16 4.00
N GLN A 134 -1.42 -8.65 3.32
CA GLN A 134 -1.08 -9.05 1.95
C GLN A 134 -0.61 -10.51 1.90
N LEU A 135 0.24 -10.95 2.83
CA LEU A 135 0.68 -12.33 2.90
C LEU A 135 -0.49 -13.28 3.19
N ALA A 136 -1.35 -12.95 4.16
CA ALA A 136 -2.55 -13.73 4.46
C ALA A 136 -3.51 -13.77 3.27
N GLY A 137 -3.69 -12.65 2.57
CA GLY A 137 -4.51 -12.56 1.37
C GLY A 137 -3.94 -13.40 0.23
N GLY A 138 -2.64 -13.36 -0.01
CA GLY A 138 -1.99 -14.18 -1.02
C GLY A 138 -2.15 -15.68 -0.77
N VAL A 139 -2.05 -16.12 0.48
CA VAL A 139 -2.33 -17.51 0.86
C VAL A 139 -3.79 -17.86 0.55
N LEU A 140 -4.75 -17.00 0.92
CA LEU A 140 -6.17 -17.23 0.60
C LEU A 140 -6.40 -17.31 -0.92
N GLY A 141 -5.82 -16.40 -1.70
CA GLY A 141 -5.93 -16.40 -3.16
C GLY A 141 -5.44 -17.71 -3.79
N ALA A 142 -4.28 -18.20 -3.34
CA ALA A 142 -3.73 -19.47 -3.81
C ALA A 142 -4.64 -20.68 -3.42
N LEU A 143 -5.19 -20.67 -2.21
CA LEU A 143 -6.12 -21.71 -1.76
C LEU A 143 -7.43 -21.70 -2.56
N LEU A 144 -7.96 -20.52 -2.91
CA LEU A 144 -9.15 -20.38 -3.76
C LEU A 144 -8.91 -20.99 -5.14
N THR A 145 -7.75 -20.74 -5.77
CA THR A 145 -7.41 -21.36 -7.05
C THR A 145 -7.33 -22.87 -6.91
N LYS A 146 -6.68 -23.39 -5.86
CA LYS A 146 -6.56 -24.83 -5.62
C LYS A 146 -7.92 -25.49 -5.42
N GLY A 147 -8.80 -24.90 -4.62
CA GLY A 147 -10.15 -25.41 -4.37
C GLY A 147 -11.00 -25.45 -5.64
N LEU A 148 -11.01 -24.35 -6.40
CA LEU A 148 -11.79 -24.26 -7.65
C LEU A 148 -11.27 -25.24 -8.71
N LEU A 149 -9.95 -25.37 -8.84
CA LEU A 149 -9.33 -26.29 -9.81
C LEU A 149 -9.59 -27.76 -9.45
N ALA A 150 -9.58 -28.12 -8.16
CA ALA A 150 -9.85 -29.48 -7.71
C ALA A 150 -11.26 -29.96 -8.11
N GLU A 151 -12.27 -29.09 -7.94
CA GLU A 151 -13.65 -29.38 -8.34
C GLU A 151 -13.79 -29.56 -9.87
N ILE A 152 -13.17 -28.67 -10.64
CA ILE A 152 -13.22 -28.71 -12.12
C ILE A 152 -12.58 -30.00 -12.65
N LEU A 153 -11.40 -30.37 -12.16
CA LEU A 153 -10.71 -31.58 -12.60
C LEU A 153 -11.50 -32.84 -12.23
N THR A 154 -12.03 -32.91 -11.01
CA THR A 154 -12.83 -34.06 -10.56
C THR A 154 -14.07 -34.24 -11.43
N THR A 155 -14.78 -33.14 -11.73
CA THR A 155 -15.95 -33.17 -12.63
C THR A 155 -15.56 -33.61 -14.04
N PHE A 156 -14.48 -33.07 -14.59
CA PHE A 156 -14.02 -33.43 -15.94
C PHE A 156 -13.66 -34.92 -16.04
N PHE A 157 -12.91 -35.45 -15.08
CA PHE A 157 -12.55 -36.88 -15.05
C PHE A 157 -13.78 -37.78 -14.91
N LEU A 158 -14.75 -37.41 -14.07
CA LEU A 158 -15.97 -38.18 -13.84
C LEU A 158 -16.83 -38.21 -15.12
N VAL A 159 -17.06 -37.07 -15.75
CA VAL A 159 -17.84 -36.96 -16.99
C VAL A 159 -17.16 -37.72 -18.14
N HIS A 160 -15.85 -37.59 -18.30
CA HIS A 160 -15.10 -38.29 -19.34
C HIS A 160 -15.13 -39.82 -19.17
N THR A 161 -15.02 -40.29 -17.93
CA THR A 161 -15.08 -41.73 -17.63
C THR A 161 -16.47 -42.28 -17.93
N VAL A 162 -17.54 -41.58 -17.53
CA VAL A 162 -18.93 -42.03 -17.73
C VAL A 162 -19.38 -41.99 -19.20
N LEU A 163 -18.87 -41.07 -20.00
CA LEU A 163 -19.23 -40.96 -21.43
C LEU A 163 -18.48 -41.95 -22.34
N LEU A 164 -17.40 -42.58 -21.86
CA LEU A 164 -16.54 -43.47 -22.65
C LEU A 164 -16.63 -44.96 -22.26
N THR A 165 -17.45 -45.30 -21.27
CA THR A 165 -17.82 -46.68 -20.89
C THR A 165 -19.29 -46.94 -21.14
#